data_AF-A0A813HMQ7-F1
#
_entry.id   AF-A0A813HMQ7-F1
#
_cell.length_a   1.000
_cell.length_b   1.000
_cell.length_c   1.000
_cell.angle_alpha   90.00
_cell.angle_beta   90.00
_cell.angle_gamma   90.00
#
_symmetry.space_group_name_H-M   'P 1'
#
loop_
_entity.id
_entity.type
_entity.pdbx_description
1 polymer ?
#
loop_
_entity_poly.entity_id
_entity_poly.type
_entity_poly.pdbx_seq_one_letter_code
_entity_poly.pdbx_strand_id
1 'polypeptide(L)'
;MSMPVSAGCPRPGFRSFVALAAFMLLSVTWMVRQMANPEQSAGAFGGSLQSVDRALVELALERYKSLSRNVTARVGAAEKALQELQRRQAEVQKQTLAQQKAQSQLAPQPPQQPQEEKAGSGVAEDPDGGDQGADDEPEETDEERAKRQEAEEQEQRSLIHYEESSKKFRRWRGDYKCGDRVPLLPDAEAVECEPGFAAPCCSALGWCGRSAAHCSCEMCTDYRSKVQISFQSVKLVSEFRECETIAEHLGELEPEACARKAMETPQCGRNIMYSKDYPHWGCRCCALDTPAGDDEKPSWNVYEYQVAVEPLAQDAS
;
A
#
# COMPACT_ATOMS: atom_id res chain seq x y z
N MET A 1 -46.52 -29.83 -40.42
CA MET A 1 -45.73 -28.58 -40.49
C MET A 1 -44.32 -28.98 -40.89
N SER A 2 -43.96 -28.66 -42.12
CA SER A 2 -42.74 -29.12 -42.79
C SER A 2 -41.56 -28.20 -42.47
N MET A 3 -40.39 -28.77 -42.15
CA MET A 3 -39.14 -28.03 -42.05
C MET A 3 -38.47 -27.90 -43.44
N PRO A 4 -37.85 -26.76 -43.78
CA PRO A 4 -37.07 -26.65 -45.01
C PRO A 4 -35.61 -27.09 -44.81
N VAL A 5 -35.07 -27.65 -45.89
CA VAL A 5 -33.69 -28.15 -46.07
C VAL A 5 -32.88 -27.16 -46.91
N SER A 6 -31.60 -26.99 -46.53
CA SER A 6 -30.39 -26.56 -47.29
C SER A 6 -30.24 -25.14 -47.86
N ALA A 7 -29.07 -24.55 -47.55
CA ALA A 7 -28.14 -24.02 -48.56
C ALA A 7 -26.68 -24.12 -48.05
N GLY A 8 -25.83 -24.85 -48.79
CA GLY A 8 -24.40 -25.01 -48.48
C GLY A 8 -23.54 -23.86 -49.01
N CYS A 9 -22.47 -23.54 -48.28
CA CYS A 9 -21.45 -22.56 -48.70
C CYS A 9 -20.50 -23.13 -49.77
N PRO A 10 -20.09 -22.32 -50.78
CA PRO A 10 -19.13 -22.74 -51.79
C PRO A 10 -17.68 -22.70 -51.26
N ARG A 11 -16.88 -23.72 -51.63
CA ARG A 11 -15.43 -23.77 -51.36
C ARG A 11 -14.67 -22.80 -52.29
N PRO A 12 -13.74 -21.96 -51.78
CA PRO A 12 -12.95 -21.07 -52.61
C PRO A 12 -11.87 -21.85 -53.39
N GLY A 13 -11.75 -21.53 -54.68
CA GLY A 13 -10.85 -22.20 -55.61
C GLY A 13 -9.37 -21.83 -55.45
N PHE A 14 -8.52 -22.74 -55.93
CA PHE A 14 -7.05 -22.74 -55.90
C PHE A 14 -6.34 -21.45 -56.38
N ARG A 15 -7.06 -20.54 -57.05
CA ARG A 15 -6.54 -19.24 -57.50
C ARG A 15 -6.35 -18.22 -56.37
N SER A 16 -7.05 -18.35 -55.23
CA SER A 16 -6.86 -17.45 -54.07
C SER A 16 -5.56 -17.71 -53.30
N PHE A 17 -5.02 -18.92 -53.32
CA PHE A 17 -3.79 -19.25 -52.60
C PHE A 17 -2.54 -18.65 -53.25
N VAL A 18 -2.52 -18.51 -54.57
CA VAL A 18 -1.39 -17.90 -55.30
C VAL A 18 -1.32 -16.38 -55.07
N ALA A 19 -2.48 -15.72 -54.96
CA ALA A 19 -2.55 -14.29 -54.68
C ALA A 19 -2.11 -13.93 -53.24
N LEU A 20 -2.46 -14.76 -52.26
CA LEU A 20 -2.05 -14.59 -50.86
C LEU A 20 -0.53 -14.81 -50.68
N ALA A 21 0.03 -15.81 -51.35
CA ALA A 21 1.48 -16.06 -51.31
C ALA A 21 2.29 -14.92 -51.94
N ALA A 22 1.80 -14.32 -53.03
CA ALA A 22 2.43 -13.16 -53.66
C ALA A 22 2.40 -11.91 -52.76
N PHE A 23 1.30 -11.68 -52.05
CA PHE A 23 1.19 -10.56 -51.09
C PHE A 23 2.13 -10.71 -49.89
N MET A 24 2.28 -11.93 -49.36
CA MET A 24 3.19 -12.21 -48.25
C MET A 24 4.66 -12.04 -48.65
N LEU A 25 5.04 -12.41 -49.88
CA LEU A 25 6.41 -12.22 -50.35
C LEU A 25 6.73 -10.73 -50.61
N LEU A 26 5.75 -9.95 -51.06
CA LEU A 26 5.90 -8.49 -51.25
C LEU A 26 5.95 -7.73 -49.91
N SER A 27 5.21 -8.16 -48.88
CA SER A 27 5.28 -7.54 -47.55
C SER A 27 6.59 -7.84 -46.82
N VAL A 28 7.10 -9.07 -46.94
CA VAL A 28 8.39 -9.46 -46.36
C VAL A 28 9.55 -8.74 -47.05
N THR A 29 9.52 -8.61 -48.38
CA THR A 29 10.57 -7.85 -49.10
C THR A 29 10.51 -6.34 -48.79
N TRP A 30 9.31 -5.78 -48.55
CA TRP A 30 9.17 -4.41 -48.07
C TRP A 30 9.70 -4.22 -46.64
N MET A 31 9.42 -5.15 -45.72
CA MET A 31 9.97 -5.12 -44.35
C MET A 31 11.49 -5.30 -44.33
N VAL A 32 12.04 -6.21 -45.12
CA VAL A 32 13.50 -6.40 -45.22
C VAL A 32 14.17 -5.16 -45.81
N ARG A 33 13.52 -4.46 -46.75
CA ARG A 33 14.02 -3.19 -47.30
C ARG A 33 13.94 -2.03 -46.31
N GLN A 34 12.91 -1.99 -45.45
CA GLN A 34 12.81 -1.05 -44.32
C GLN A 34 13.94 -1.27 -43.30
N MET A 35 14.31 -2.52 -43.02
CA MET A 35 15.42 -2.81 -42.10
C MET A 35 16.81 -2.51 -42.69
N ALA A 36 16.95 -2.46 -44.01
CA ALA A 36 18.23 -2.23 -44.69
C ALA A 36 18.60 -0.75 -44.91
N ASN A 37 17.63 0.19 -44.82
CA ASN A 37 17.87 1.63 -45.02
C ASN A 37 16.97 2.48 -44.08
N PRO A 38 17.37 2.70 -42.82
CA PRO A 38 16.57 3.47 -41.87
C PRO A 38 16.58 5.00 -42.09
N GLU A 39 17.35 5.51 -43.05
CA GLU A 39 17.55 6.97 -43.24
C GLU A 39 16.51 7.68 -44.14
N GLN A 40 15.48 6.99 -44.68
CA GLN A 40 14.54 7.62 -45.63
C GLN A 40 13.04 7.61 -45.24
N SER A 41 12.68 7.25 -44.01
CA SER A 41 11.29 7.37 -43.53
C SER A 41 11.05 8.45 -42.47
N ALA A 42 12.02 9.36 -42.26
CA ALA A 42 11.84 10.54 -41.42
C ALA A 42 11.26 11.70 -42.24
N GLY A 43 9.97 11.64 -42.54
CA GLY A 43 9.30 12.67 -43.32
C GLY A 43 7.81 12.76 -43.00
N ALA A 44 7.47 13.09 -41.74
CA ALA A 44 6.25 13.84 -41.35
C ALA A 44 5.97 13.75 -39.84
N PHE A 45 6.92 14.13 -38.97
CA PHE A 45 6.58 14.62 -37.62
C PHE A 45 7.71 15.57 -37.21
N GLY A 46 7.53 16.86 -37.48
CA GLY A 46 8.41 17.91 -37.01
C GLY A 46 8.15 18.14 -35.52
N GLY A 47 9.01 17.58 -34.68
CA GLY A 47 9.10 17.86 -33.25
C GLY A 47 10.55 17.72 -32.82
N SER A 48 11.23 18.84 -32.70
CA SER A 48 12.62 18.96 -32.23
C SER A 48 12.75 18.41 -30.81
N LEU A 49 13.23 17.17 -30.67
CA LEU A 49 13.54 16.54 -29.39
C LEU A 49 14.90 15.84 -29.48
N GLN A 50 15.98 16.61 -29.68
CA GLN A 50 17.32 16.05 -29.77
C GLN A 50 18.32 16.89 -28.99
N SER A 51 18.49 16.52 -27.72
CA SER A 51 19.79 16.40 -27.00
C SER A 51 19.59 16.37 -25.48
N VAL A 52 18.54 17.04 -24.97
CA VAL A 52 18.27 17.18 -23.53
C VAL A 52 17.76 15.87 -22.91
N ASP A 53 17.02 15.04 -23.64
CA ASP A 53 16.43 13.80 -23.12
C ASP A 53 17.42 12.67 -22.89
N ARG A 54 18.47 12.54 -23.71
CA ARG A 54 19.40 11.40 -23.59
C ARG A 54 20.25 11.50 -22.32
N ALA A 55 20.73 12.70 -22.00
CA ALA A 55 21.49 12.94 -20.78
C ALA A 55 20.62 12.76 -19.51
N LEU A 56 19.34 13.18 -19.57
CA LEU A 56 18.40 12.99 -18.48
C LEU A 56 18.07 11.50 -18.25
N VAL A 57 17.89 10.74 -19.33
CA VAL A 57 17.65 9.29 -19.28
C VAL A 57 18.88 8.55 -18.75
N GLU A 58 20.10 8.92 -19.17
CA GLU A 58 21.33 8.33 -18.65
C GLU A 58 21.53 8.65 -17.15
N LEU A 59 21.23 9.87 -16.71
CA LEU A 59 21.27 10.25 -15.29
C LEU A 59 20.22 9.49 -14.46
N ALA A 60 19.00 9.34 -14.99
CA ALA A 60 17.94 8.57 -14.35
C ALA A 60 18.31 7.08 -14.23
N LEU A 61 18.96 6.52 -15.25
CA LEU A 61 19.42 5.14 -15.26
C LEU A 61 20.53 4.91 -14.23
N GLU A 62 21.49 5.83 -14.09
CA GLU A 62 22.54 5.73 -13.07
C GLU A 62 21.98 5.86 -11.64
N ARG A 63 21.00 6.75 -11.43
CA ARG A 63 20.28 6.83 -10.15
C ARG A 63 19.54 5.53 -9.84
N TYR A 64 18.86 4.95 -10.84
CA TYR A 64 18.15 3.68 -10.71
C TYR A 64 19.11 2.52 -10.37
N LYS A 65 20.26 2.42 -11.06
CA LYS A 65 21.29 1.41 -10.76
C LYS A 65 21.88 1.57 -9.36
N SER A 66 22.08 2.81 -8.90
CA SER A 66 22.58 3.04 -7.54
C SER A 66 21.54 2.64 -6.49
N LEU A 67 20.26 2.93 -6.75
CA LEU A 67 19.17 2.54 -5.87
C LEU A 67 19.04 1.01 -5.81
N SER A 68 19.06 0.33 -6.96
CA SER A 68 18.95 -1.14 -7.01
C SER A 68 20.09 -1.83 -6.27
N ARG A 69 21.33 -1.36 -6.43
CA ARG A 69 22.48 -1.88 -5.65
C ARG A 69 22.29 -1.69 -4.14
N ASN A 70 21.77 -0.55 -3.71
CA ASN A 70 21.51 -0.28 -2.29
C ASN A 70 20.40 -1.20 -1.74
N VAL A 71 19.32 -1.37 -2.50
CA VAL A 71 18.22 -2.28 -2.16
C VAL A 71 18.71 -3.72 -2.06
N THR A 72 19.46 -4.21 -3.05
CA THR A 72 20.04 -5.57 -3.02
C THR A 72 20.96 -5.77 -1.81
N ALA A 73 21.78 -4.77 -1.46
CA ALA A 73 22.63 -4.85 -0.28
C ALA A 73 21.82 -4.92 1.03
N ARG A 74 20.73 -4.15 1.13
CA ARG A 74 19.82 -4.18 2.30
C ARG A 74 19.07 -5.49 2.41
N VAL A 75 18.56 -6.01 1.29
CA VAL A 75 17.86 -7.31 1.25
C VAL A 75 18.82 -8.42 1.66
N GLY A 76 20.03 -8.47 1.11
CA GLY A 76 21.03 -9.46 1.50
C GLY A 76 21.48 -9.35 2.97
N ALA A 77 21.52 -8.14 3.53
CA ALA A 77 21.78 -7.94 4.95
C ALA A 77 20.60 -8.43 5.82
N ALA A 78 19.37 -8.15 5.40
CA ALA A 78 18.16 -8.61 6.08
C ALA A 78 18.02 -10.14 6.05
N GLU A 79 18.31 -10.79 4.91
CA GLU A 79 18.32 -12.24 4.78
C GLU A 79 19.32 -12.89 5.74
N LYS A 80 20.55 -12.34 5.84
CA LYS A 80 21.56 -12.83 6.79
C LYS A 80 21.13 -12.64 8.24
N ALA A 81 20.54 -11.49 8.58
CA ALA A 81 20.02 -11.22 9.91
C ALA A 81 18.87 -12.18 10.28
N LEU A 82 18.00 -12.50 9.32
CA LEU A 82 16.91 -13.46 9.49
C LEU A 82 17.44 -14.88 9.72
N GLN A 83 18.43 -15.32 8.94
CA GLN A 83 19.07 -16.63 9.15
C GLN A 83 19.72 -16.72 10.53
N GLU A 84 20.38 -15.67 10.99
CA GLU A 84 20.99 -15.63 12.34
C GLU A 84 19.91 -15.69 13.44
N LEU A 85 18.81 -14.96 13.29
CA LEU A 85 17.68 -15.03 14.23
C LEU A 85 17.07 -16.43 14.28
N GLN A 86 16.88 -17.08 13.14
CA GLN A 86 16.38 -18.45 13.07
C GLN A 86 17.31 -19.44 13.79
N ARG A 87 18.63 -19.29 13.64
CA ARG A 87 19.61 -20.12 14.37
C ARG A 87 19.52 -19.91 15.88
N ARG A 88 19.41 -18.67 16.34
CA ARG A 88 19.24 -18.35 17.77
C ARG A 88 17.93 -18.91 18.32
N GLN A 89 16.84 -18.79 17.59
CA GLN A 89 15.56 -19.38 17.99
C GLN A 89 15.66 -20.91 18.09
N ALA A 90 16.33 -21.56 17.14
CA ALA A 90 16.55 -23.01 17.20
C ALA A 90 17.44 -23.42 18.39
N GLU A 91 18.44 -22.62 18.75
CA GLU A 91 19.27 -22.85 19.94
C GLU A 91 18.48 -22.68 21.23
N VAL A 92 17.69 -21.60 21.35
CA VAL A 92 16.79 -21.38 22.49
C VAL A 92 15.81 -22.54 22.61
N GLN A 93 15.17 -22.96 21.52
CA GLN A 93 14.24 -24.08 21.52
C GLN A 93 14.90 -25.38 21.97
N LYS A 94 16.13 -25.66 21.51
CA LYS A 94 16.90 -26.82 21.98
C LYS A 94 17.22 -26.74 23.47
N GLN A 95 17.58 -25.56 23.98
CA GLN A 95 17.84 -25.35 25.40
C GLN A 95 16.56 -25.53 26.23
N THR A 96 15.43 -24.98 25.79
CA THR A 96 14.13 -25.16 26.45
C THR A 96 13.73 -26.63 26.51
N LEU A 97 13.89 -27.39 25.42
CA LEU A 97 13.62 -28.83 25.39
C LEU A 97 14.56 -29.62 26.32
N ALA A 98 15.84 -29.27 26.36
CA ALA A 98 16.81 -29.90 27.27
C ALA A 98 16.47 -29.61 28.74
N GLN A 99 16.02 -28.39 29.05
CA GLN A 99 15.63 -27.98 30.39
C GLN A 99 14.33 -28.67 30.83
N GLN A 100 13.35 -28.80 29.93
CA GLN A 100 12.12 -29.58 30.16
C GLN A 100 12.44 -31.06 30.44
N LYS A 101 13.39 -31.65 29.68
CA LYS A 101 13.83 -33.04 29.87
C LYS A 101 14.61 -33.24 31.17
N ALA A 102 15.37 -32.24 31.63
CA ALA A 102 16.04 -32.28 32.93
C ALA A 102 15.04 -32.16 34.10
N GLN A 103 13.99 -31.35 33.94
CA GLN A 103 12.91 -31.24 34.93
C GLN A 103 12.05 -32.50 35.02
N SER A 104 11.83 -33.21 33.90
CA SER A 104 11.08 -34.48 33.90
C SER A 104 11.87 -35.65 34.53
N GLN A 105 13.17 -35.52 34.77
CA GLN A 105 14.00 -36.53 35.43
C GLN A 105 13.99 -36.43 36.97
N LEU A 106 13.26 -35.47 37.55
CA LEU A 106 13.11 -35.30 39.01
C LEU A 106 11.75 -35.75 39.57
N ALA A 107 10.83 -36.26 38.74
CA ALA A 107 9.52 -36.75 39.18
C ALA A 107 9.43 -38.29 39.14
N PRO A 108 8.77 -38.97 40.12
CA PRO A 108 8.62 -40.42 40.11
C PRO A 108 7.64 -40.89 39.03
N GLN A 109 8.00 -41.96 38.31
CA GLN A 109 7.18 -42.58 37.26
C GLN A 109 6.09 -43.52 37.84
N PRO A 110 4.88 -43.55 37.25
CA PRO A 110 3.99 -44.72 37.29
C PRO A 110 4.25 -45.67 36.09
N PRO A 111 3.80 -46.94 36.16
CA PRO A 111 4.38 -48.05 35.40
C PRO A 111 3.93 -48.15 33.93
N GLN A 112 4.84 -48.70 33.13
CA GLN A 112 4.74 -48.97 31.68
C GLN A 112 3.91 -50.21 31.34
N GLN A 113 3.28 -50.22 30.14
CA GLN A 113 3.49 -51.17 29.01
C GLN A 113 2.26 -51.24 28.06
N PRO A 114 2.36 -51.77 26.81
CA PRO A 114 3.54 -52.03 25.97
C PRO A 114 3.41 -51.54 24.50
N GLN A 115 4.53 -51.69 23.80
CA GLN A 115 4.92 -51.31 22.44
C GLN A 115 4.18 -52.04 21.30
N GLU A 116 4.15 -51.41 20.13
CA GLU A 116 4.35 -52.14 18.85
C GLU A 116 5.25 -51.31 17.92
N GLU A 117 6.34 -51.93 17.46
CA GLU A 117 7.29 -51.41 16.50
C GLU A 117 6.80 -51.66 15.06
N LYS A 118 7.14 -50.76 14.13
CA LYS A 118 7.58 -51.20 12.79
C LYS A 118 8.47 -50.16 12.12
N ALA A 119 9.69 -50.59 11.86
CA ALA A 119 10.67 -49.95 11.01
C ALA A 119 10.31 -50.09 9.52
N GLY A 120 10.83 -49.19 8.68
CA GLY A 120 10.83 -49.38 7.23
C GLY A 120 11.27 -48.17 6.44
N SER A 121 12.59 -48.00 6.31
CA SER A 121 13.22 -47.11 5.33
C SER A 121 13.00 -47.63 3.91
N GLY A 122 12.81 -46.72 2.94
CA GLY A 122 12.80 -47.04 1.52
C GLY A 122 12.75 -45.77 0.67
N VAL A 123 13.91 -45.37 0.15
CA VAL A 123 14.06 -44.38 -0.93
C VAL A 123 13.69 -45.04 -2.25
N ALA A 124 12.93 -44.33 -3.09
CA ALA A 124 12.89 -44.56 -4.54
C ALA A 124 12.64 -43.22 -5.25
N GLU A 125 13.47 -42.93 -6.23
CA GLU A 125 13.38 -41.79 -7.16
C GLU A 125 12.48 -42.12 -8.38
N ASP A 126 12.05 -41.05 -9.06
CA ASP A 126 11.49 -40.92 -10.44
C ASP A 126 10.03 -41.34 -10.73
N PRO A 127 9.34 -40.81 -11.79
CA PRO A 127 9.50 -39.57 -12.57
C PRO A 127 8.18 -38.82 -12.91
N ASP A 128 8.29 -37.63 -13.51
CA ASP A 128 7.42 -36.91 -14.48
C ASP A 128 5.86 -37.09 -14.50
N GLY A 129 5.15 -35.95 -14.48
CA GLY A 129 3.89 -35.76 -15.20
C GLY A 129 2.59 -35.72 -14.39
N GLY A 130 2.01 -34.52 -14.21
CA GLY A 130 0.58 -34.40 -13.82
C GLY A 130 0.16 -33.06 -13.21
N ASP A 131 -0.11 -32.08 -14.06
CA ASP A 131 -0.95 -30.91 -13.75
C ASP A 131 -2.36 -31.36 -13.35
N GLN A 132 -2.70 -31.19 -12.06
CA GLN A 132 -4.04 -31.02 -11.49
C GLN A 132 -3.94 -30.92 -9.96
N GLY A 133 -3.41 -29.78 -9.48
CA GLY A 133 -3.70 -29.32 -8.12
C GLY A 133 -5.02 -28.55 -8.17
N ALA A 134 -6.15 -29.26 -8.00
CA ALA A 134 -7.32 -28.61 -7.45
C ALA A 134 -7.01 -28.47 -5.96
N ASP A 135 -6.58 -27.28 -5.55
CA ASP A 135 -6.40 -26.95 -4.15
C ASP A 135 -7.78 -27.11 -3.46
N ASP A 136 -7.97 -28.23 -2.77
CA ASP A 136 -9.06 -28.42 -1.81
C ASP A 136 -8.81 -27.48 -0.62
N GLU A 137 -8.99 -26.17 -0.81
CA GLU A 137 -9.20 -25.27 0.32
C GLU A 137 -10.51 -25.69 1.00
N PRO A 138 -10.51 -25.97 2.32
CA PRO A 138 -11.75 -26.31 3.01
C PRO A 138 -12.74 -25.15 2.87
N GLU A 139 -13.92 -25.42 2.31
CA GLU A 139 -15.00 -24.43 2.23
C GLU A 139 -15.34 -23.94 3.64
N GLU A 140 -15.16 -22.63 3.88
CA GLU A 140 -15.50 -21.98 5.14
C GLU A 140 -16.99 -22.15 5.47
N THR A 141 -17.29 -22.57 6.70
CA THR A 141 -18.66 -22.73 7.15
C THR A 141 -19.38 -21.38 7.31
N ASP A 142 -20.72 -21.38 7.23
CA ASP A 142 -21.51 -20.16 7.45
C ASP A 142 -21.28 -19.58 8.86
N GLU A 143 -21.03 -20.43 9.86
CA GLU A 143 -20.73 -20.01 11.23
C GLU A 143 -19.36 -19.33 11.32
N GLU A 144 -18.34 -19.84 10.64
CA GLU A 144 -17.01 -19.20 10.56
C GLU A 144 -17.07 -17.86 9.85
N ARG A 145 -17.82 -17.78 8.74
CA ARG A 145 -18.04 -16.54 8.00
C ARG A 145 -18.72 -15.48 8.88
N ALA A 146 -19.75 -15.86 9.62
CA ALA A 146 -20.47 -14.95 10.52
C ALA A 146 -19.54 -14.44 11.65
N LYS A 147 -18.76 -15.33 12.27
CA LYS A 147 -17.78 -14.93 13.30
C LYS A 147 -16.72 -13.98 12.76
N ARG A 148 -16.24 -14.19 11.53
CA ARG A 148 -15.30 -13.26 10.89
C ARG A 148 -15.94 -11.90 10.65
N GLN A 149 -17.16 -11.85 10.13
CA GLN A 149 -17.89 -10.59 9.90
C GLN A 149 -18.12 -9.82 11.20
N GLU A 150 -18.56 -10.49 12.27
CA GLU A 150 -18.71 -9.86 13.59
C GLU A 150 -17.39 -9.30 14.13
N ALA A 151 -16.28 -10.03 13.94
CA ALA A 151 -14.96 -9.57 14.35
C ALA A 151 -14.50 -8.34 13.56
N GLU A 152 -14.70 -8.32 12.24
CA GLU A 152 -14.39 -7.18 11.37
C GLU A 152 -15.22 -5.94 11.73
N GLU A 153 -16.52 -6.11 12.01
CA GLU A 153 -17.41 -5.03 12.47
C GLU A 153 -17.00 -4.50 13.85
N GLN A 154 -16.61 -5.39 14.77
CA GLN A 154 -16.13 -4.99 16.09
C GLN A 154 -14.82 -4.20 15.99
N GLU A 155 -13.88 -4.67 15.18
CA GLU A 155 -12.63 -3.95 14.89
C GLU A 155 -12.95 -2.58 14.30
N GLN A 156 -13.84 -2.51 13.31
CA GLN A 156 -14.28 -1.26 12.71
C GLN A 156 -14.82 -0.28 13.75
N ARG A 157 -15.75 -0.73 14.61
CA ARG A 157 -16.34 0.11 15.67
C ARG A 157 -15.26 0.68 16.60
N SER A 158 -14.21 -0.09 16.86
CA SER A 158 -13.05 0.39 17.63
C SER A 158 -12.25 1.46 16.88
N LEU A 159 -11.96 1.24 15.59
CA LEU A 159 -11.13 2.12 14.76
C LEU A 159 -11.79 3.45 14.41
N ILE A 160 -13.12 3.49 14.36
CA ILE A 160 -13.91 4.72 14.16
C ILE A 160 -14.26 5.43 15.47
N HIS A 161 -13.79 4.93 16.62
CA HIS A 161 -14.15 5.43 17.95
C HIS A 161 -15.67 5.52 18.16
N TYR A 162 -16.39 4.43 17.86
CA TYR A 162 -17.83 4.39 18.07
C TYR A 162 -18.17 4.44 19.57
N GLU A 163 -18.94 5.45 19.96
CA GLU A 163 -19.46 5.61 21.31
C GLU A 163 -20.90 5.06 21.40
N GLU A 164 -21.11 3.99 22.17
CA GLU A 164 -22.44 3.36 22.30
C GLU A 164 -23.50 4.30 22.90
N SER A 165 -23.12 5.11 23.89
CA SER A 165 -24.05 5.97 24.62
C SER A 165 -24.57 7.15 23.78
N SER A 166 -23.72 7.68 22.90
CA SER A 166 -24.01 8.87 22.11
C SER A 166 -24.31 8.55 20.64
N LYS A 167 -24.06 7.31 20.21
CA LYS A 167 -24.06 6.85 18.81
C LYS A 167 -23.17 7.71 17.91
N LYS A 168 -22.13 8.32 18.48
CA LYS A 168 -21.16 9.13 17.73
C LYS A 168 -20.01 8.27 17.26
N PHE A 169 -19.49 8.59 16.08
CA PHE A 169 -18.33 7.94 15.48
C PHE A 169 -17.61 8.90 14.53
N ARG A 170 -16.35 8.61 14.23
CA ARG A 170 -15.59 9.24 13.14
C ARG A 170 -15.92 8.56 11.82
N ARG A 171 -15.94 9.31 10.73
CA ARG A 171 -16.22 8.73 9.40
C ARG A 171 -15.01 8.02 8.78
N TRP A 172 -13.83 8.19 9.36
CA TRP A 172 -12.57 7.61 8.93
C TRP A 172 -11.97 6.71 10.02
N ARG A 173 -11.16 5.73 9.59
CA ARG A 173 -10.45 4.79 10.47
C ARG A 173 -9.01 5.24 10.72
N GLY A 174 -8.45 4.86 11.87
CA GLY A 174 -7.05 5.13 12.22
C GLY A 174 -6.02 4.31 11.44
N ASP A 175 -6.43 3.23 10.77
CA ASP A 175 -5.57 2.35 9.95
C ASP A 175 -5.53 2.76 8.47
N TYR A 176 -6.12 3.92 8.11
CA TYR A 176 -6.16 4.48 6.76
C TYR A 176 -6.90 3.63 5.71
N LYS A 177 -7.65 2.60 6.09
CA LYS A 177 -8.54 1.90 5.17
C LYS A 177 -9.83 2.70 4.94
N CYS A 178 -10.34 2.66 3.72
CA CYS A 178 -11.53 3.41 3.31
C CYS A 178 -12.32 2.68 2.22
N GLY A 179 -13.50 3.22 1.89
CA GLY A 179 -14.40 2.67 0.89
C GLY A 179 -15.24 1.51 1.42
N ASP A 180 -15.59 0.60 0.52
CA ASP A 180 -16.47 -0.56 0.71
C ASP A 180 -15.71 -1.88 0.92
N ARG A 181 -14.38 -1.82 0.98
CA ARG A 181 -13.50 -2.99 1.22
C ARG A 181 -13.30 -3.30 2.70
N VAL A 182 -13.89 -2.49 3.54
CA VAL A 182 -14.03 -2.66 4.98
C VAL A 182 -15.53 -2.64 5.29
N PRO A 183 -15.96 -3.11 6.48
CA PRO A 183 -17.36 -3.00 6.86
C PRO A 183 -17.90 -1.58 6.66
N LEU A 184 -19.21 -1.45 6.46
CA LEU A 184 -19.84 -0.14 6.34
C LEU A 184 -19.90 0.56 7.70
N LEU A 185 -19.95 1.89 7.69
CA LEU A 185 -20.18 2.68 8.88
C LEU A 185 -21.56 2.35 9.50
N PRO A 186 -21.79 2.69 10.79
CA PRO A 186 -23.06 2.41 11.46
C PRO A 186 -24.31 3.03 10.78
N ASP A 187 -24.13 4.02 9.91
CA ASP A 187 -25.16 4.65 9.09
C ASP A 187 -25.30 4.00 7.69
N ALA A 188 -24.66 2.86 7.46
CA ALA A 188 -24.59 2.13 6.19
C ALA A 188 -23.86 2.87 5.05
N GLU A 189 -23.08 3.90 5.36
CA GLU A 189 -22.22 4.58 4.40
C GLU A 189 -20.81 3.96 4.34
N ALA A 190 -20.11 4.19 3.23
CA ALA A 190 -18.72 3.75 3.08
C ALA A 190 -17.78 4.50 4.03
N VAL A 191 -16.69 3.86 4.44
CA VAL A 191 -15.67 4.51 5.29
C VAL A 191 -14.96 5.60 4.48
N GLU A 192 -14.86 6.78 5.08
CA GLU A 192 -14.29 7.97 4.46
C GLU A 192 -12.80 8.14 4.80
N CYS A 193 -12.20 9.17 4.21
CA CYS A 193 -10.87 9.65 4.59
C CYS A 193 -10.97 11.02 5.24
N GLU A 194 -10.01 11.33 6.09
CA GLU A 194 -10.07 12.56 6.87
C GLU A 194 -9.75 13.80 6.00
N PRO A 195 -10.71 14.69 5.74
CA PRO A 195 -10.57 15.72 4.72
C PRO A 195 -9.55 16.81 5.06
N GLY A 196 -9.30 17.06 6.35
CA GLY A 196 -8.50 18.19 6.83
C GLY A 196 -6.99 18.01 6.82
N PHE A 197 -6.46 16.83 6.48
CA PHE A 197 -5.10 16.46 6.92
C PHE A 197 -4.30 15.60 5.93
N ALA A 198 -3.53 14.65 6.46
CA ALA A 198 -2.44 13.94 5.79
C ALA A 198 -2.89 13.07 4.62
N ALA A 199 -4.08 12.47 4.72
CA ALA A 199 -4.56 11.47 3.78
C ALA A 199 -6.04 11.68 3.44
N PRO A 200 -6.41 12.75 2.71
CA PRO A 200 -7.80 13.15 2.54
C PRO A 200 -8.53 12.49 1.36
N CYS A 201 -7.85 11.65 0.59
CA CYS A 201 -8.41 11.00 -0.59
C CYS A 201 -8.44 9.49 -0.41
N CYS A 202 -9.59 8.86 -0.64
CA CYS A 202 -9.69 7.41 -0.71
C CYS A 202 -9.32 6.94 -2.11
N SER A 203 -8.23 6.19 -2.25
CA SER A 203 -7.81 5.59 -3.51
C SER A 203 -8.78 4.52 -4.01
N ALA A 204 -8.69 4.19 -5.30
CA ALA A 204 -9.37 3.02 -5.86
C ALA A 204 -8.98 1.69 -5.19
N LEU A 205 -7.91 1.67 -4.39
CA LEU A 205 -7.46 0.50 -3.65
C LEU A 205 -8.05 0.40 -2.23
N GLY A 206 -8.87 1.35 -1.80
CA GLY A 206 -9.46 1.38 -0.45
C GLY A 206 -8.48 1.85 0.63
N TRP A 207 -7.55 2.73 0.24
CA TRP A 207 -6.57 3.33 1.16
C TRP A 207 -6.60 4.85 1.07
N CYS A 208 -6.59 5.50 2.23
CA CYS A 208 -6.46 6.94 2.36
C CYS A 208 -5.05 7.40 2.03
N GLY A 209 -4.93 8.47 1.25
CA GLY A 209 -3.66 9.13 0.97
C GLY A 209 -3.84 10.50 0.31
N ARG A 210 -2.72 11.14 -0.03
CA ARG A 210 -2.68 12.52 -0.58
C ARG A 210 -2.02 12.62 -1.95
N SER A 211 -1.35 11.57 -2.43
CA SER A 211 -0.68 11.63 -3.74
C SER A 211 -1.69 11.71 -4.89
N ALA A 212 -1.22 12.10 -6.07
CA ALA A 212 -2.06 12.12 -7.28
C ALA A 212 -2.71 10.74 -7.55
N ALA A 213 -2.03 9.64 -7.22
CA ALA A 213 -2.61 8.29 -7.35
C ALA A 213 -3.80 8.04 -6.40
N HIS A 214 -3.86 8.75 -5.27
CA HIS A 214 -4.98 8.68 -4.32
C HIS A 214 -6.11 9.65 -4.67
N CYS A 215 -5.79 10.83 -5.24
CA CYS A 215 -6.76 11.92 -5.43
C CYS A 215 -7.20 12.16 -6.89
N SER A 216 -6.47 11.66 -7.89
CA SER A 216 -6.64 12.01 -9.32
C SER A 216 -6.83 10.79 -10.22
N CYS A 217 -7.42 9.74 -9.68
CA CYS A 217 -7.80 8.50 -10.34
C CYS A 217 -9.32 8.43 -10.60
N GLU A 218 -9.75 7.51 -11.45
CA GLU A 218 -11.16 7.41 -11.87
C GLU A 218 -12.11 6.97 -10.73
N MET A 219 -11.62 6.11 -9.83
CA MET A 219 -12.43 5.49 -8.77
C MET A 219 -12.04 5.99 -7.36
N CYS A 220 -11.38 7.14 -7.24
CA CYS A 220 -11.08 7.73 -5.94
C CYS A 220 -12.04 8.85 -5.56
N THR A 221 -12.15 9.05 -4.26
CA THR A 221 -12.95 10.12 -3.67
C THR A 221 -12.02 11.07 -2.92
N ASP A 222 -12.01 12.33 -3.32
CA ASP A 222 -11.38 13.42 -2.57
C ASP A 222 -12.39 14.03 -1.61
N TYR A 223 -12.12 13.96 -0.30
CA TYR A 223 -13.03 14.48 0.72
C TYR A 223 -12.82 15.97 1.01
N ARG A 224 -11.74 16.60 0.51
CA ARG A 224 -11.48 18.04 0.72
C ARG A 224 -12.56 18.93 0.12
N SER A 225 -13.17 18.48 -0.98
CA SER A 225 -14.22 19.22 -1.70
C SER A 225 -15.61 19.05 -1.09
N LYS A 226 -15.78 18.23 -0.05
CA LYS A 226 -17.07 17.94 0.58
C LYS A 226 -17.31 18.72 1.87
N VAL A 227 -16.28 19.39 2.38
CA VAL A 227 -16.31 20.03 3.70
C VAL A 227 -15.67 21.42 3.67
N GLN A 228 -16.12 22.27 4.58
CA GLN A 228 -15.42 23.48 4.95
C GLN A 228 -14.54 23.17 6.16
N ILE A 229 -13.22 23.33 5.98
CA ILE A 229 -12.23 23.16 7.05
C ILE A 229 -11.88 24.54 7.60
N SER A 230 -12.05 24.74 8.90
CA SER A 230 -11.66 25.97 9.58
C SER A 230 -10.72 25.69 10.74
N PHE A 231 -9.70 26.53 10.91
CA PHE A 231 -8.80 26.43 12.06
C PHE A 231 -9.57 26.71 13.36
N GLN A 232 -9.38 25.87 14.38
CA GLN A 232 -9.96 26.09 15.72
C GLN A 232 -8.91 26.53 16.73
N SER A 233 -7.92 25.69 17.01
CA SER A 233 -6.96 25.90 18.09
C SER A 233 -5.68 25.10 17.90
N VAL A 234 -4.67 25.38 18.73
CA VAL A 234 -3.44 24.59 18.82
C VAL A 234 -3.34 23.98 20.21
N LYS A 235 -3.09 22.67 20.28
CA LYS A 235 -2.92 21.91 21.52
C LYS A 235 -1.48 21.42 21.65
N LEU A 236 -0.86 21.66 22.81
CA LEU A 236 0.43 21.06 23.14
C LEU A 236 0.27 19.54 23.27
N VAL A 237 0.98 18.79 22.43
CA VAL A 237 0.94 17.31 22.43
C VAL A 237 2.20 16.69 23.00
N SER A 238 3.34 17.38 22.89
CA SER A 238 4.60 16.90 23.47
C SER A 238 5.48 18.07 23.87
N GLU A 239 5.80 18.12 25.16
CA GLU A 239 6.79 19.05 25.71
C GLU A 239 8.20 18.52 25.50
N PHE A 240 9.15 19.43 25.30
CA PHE A 240 10.57 19.10 25.15
C PHE A 240 10.83 18.12 24.02
N ARG A 241 10.10 18.22 22.90
CA ARG A 241 10.23 17.38 21.71
C ARG A 241 10.20 18.24 20.45
N GLU A 242 10.78 17.71 19.38
CA GLU A 242 10.70 18.27 18.02
C GLU A 242 10.02 17.29 17.07
N CYS A 243 9.76 17.70 15.83
CA CYS A 243 9.25 16.78 14.82
C CYS A 243 10.27 15.65 14.56
N GLU A 244 9.82 14.40 14.41
CA GLU A 244 10.72 13.33 13.93
C GLU A 244 11.25 13.65 12.53
N THR A 245 10.36 14.10 11.64
CA THR A 245 10.73 14.64 10.32
C THR A 245 10.12 16.02 10.14
N ILE A 246 10.96 17.01 9.83
CA ILE A 246 10.52 18.36 9.47
C ILE A 246 10.13 18.35 8.00
N ALA A 247 8.93 18.83 7.69
CA ALA A 247 8.48 18.99 6.31
C ALA A 247 8.83 20.36 5.73
N GLU A 248 8.56 21.44 6.47
CA GLU A 248 8.76 22.81 5.97
C GLU A 248 9.08 23.80 7.08
N HIS A 249 9.89 24.81 6.75
CA HIS A 249 10.18 25.93 7.63
C HIS A 249 9.23 27.09 7.32
N LEU A 250 8.32 27.39 8.25
CA LEU A 250 7.22 28.33 8.02
C LEU A 250 7.55 29.78 8.40
N GLY A 251 8.67 30.00 9.09
CA GLY A 251 9.20 31.30 9.49
C GLY A 251 8.87 31.69 10.92
N GLU A 252 9.19 32.92 11.32
CA GLU A 252 8.94 33.47 12.65
C GLU A 252 7.45 33.78 12.85
N LEU A 253 6.69 32.75 13.19
CA LEU A 253 5.25 32.79 13.42
C LEU A 253 4.93 32.17 14.78
N GLU A 254 4.03 32.80 15.54
CA GLU A 254 3.44 32.21 16.73
C GLU A 254 2.66 30.93 16.40
N PRO A 255 2.45 30.00 17.35
CA PRO A 255 1.88 28.68 17.08
C PRO A 255 0.58 28.68 16.26
N GLU A 256 -0.34 29.58 16.56
CA GLU A 256 -1.64 29.66 15.87
C GLU A 256 -1.53 30.20 14.44
N ALA A 257 -0.62 31.16 14.21
CA ALA A 257 -0.34 31.67 12.86
C ALA A 257 0.42 30.63 12.04
N CYS A 258 1.35 29.94 12.68
CA CYS A 258 2.07 28.82 12.09
C CYS A 258 1.14 27.68 11.69
N ALA A 259 0.21 27.29 12.57
CA ALA A 259 -0.77 26.24 12.28
C ALA A 259 -1.64 26.59 11.07
N ARG A 260 -2.14 27.82 10.98
CA ARG A 260 -2.89 28.28 9.80
C ARG A 260 -2.07 28.18 8.51
N LYS A 261 -0.81 28.59 8.54
CA LYS A 261 0.09 28.46 7.39
C LYS A 261 0.43 27.00 7.06
N ALA A 262 0.57 26.16 8.08
CA ALA A 262 0.80 24.73 7.92
C ALA A 262 -0.40 24.05 7.22
N MET A 263 -1.64 24.43 7.58
CA MET A 263 -2.85 23.91 6.93
C MET A 263 -2.90 24.19 5.43
N GLU A 264 -2.38 25.33 5.00
CA GLU A 264 -2.32 25.73 3.58
C GLU A 264 -1.14 25.11 2.83
N THR A 265 -0.20 24.49 3.55
CA THR A 265 1.06 23.98 2.99
C THR A 265 0.96 22.48 2.71
N PRO A 266 1.03 22.01 1.45
CA PRO A 266 0.72 20.63 1.10
C PRO A 266 1.57 19.54 1.76
N GLN A 267 2.82 19.85 2.11
CA GLN A 267 3.78 18.93 2.74
C GLN A 267 3.65 18.84 4.27
N CYS A 268 2.88 19.72 4.90
CA CYS A 268 2.73 19.77 6.34
C CYS A 268 1.70 18.76 6.86
N GLY A 269 2.05 18.08 7.96
CA GLY A 269 1.13 17.29 8.78
C GLY A 269 0.39 18.15 9.80
N ARG A 270 -0.29 17.51 10.76
CA ARG A 270 -1.10 18.19 11.81
C ARG A 270 -0.28 18.81 12.92
N ASN A 271 1.00 18.49 12.95
CA ASN A 271 1.90 18.86 14.00
C ASN A 271 2.79 20.00 13.53
N ILE A 272 2.98 20.97 14.41
CA ILE A 272 3.97 22.04 14.27
C ILE A 272 4.92 21.94 15.45
N MET A 273 6.20 22.24 15.21
CA MET A 273 7.17 22.44 16.28
C MET A 273 7.46 23.93 16.45
N TYR A 274 7.47 24.38 17.70
CA TYR A 274 7.70 25.76 18.06
C TYR A 274 8.44 25.88 19.39
N SER A 275 9.39 26.82 19.46
CA SER A 275 10.15 27.12 20.67
C SER A 275 9.53 28.33 21.37
N LYS A 276 9.09 28.16 22.63
CA LYS A 276 8.60 29.28 23.45
C LYS A 276 9.74 30.18 23.91
N ASP A 277 10.91 29.59 24.20
CA ASP A 277 12.08 30.31 24.70
C ASP A 277 12.83 31.05 23.59
N TYR A 278 12.72 30.56 22.35
CA TYR A 278 13.38 31.13 21.17
C TYR A 278 12.41 31.32 19.99
N PRO A 279 11.43 32.25 20.07
CA PRO A 279 10.48 32.52 18.97
C PRO A 279 11.14 32.82 17.62
N HIS A 280 12.31 33.45 17.64
CA HIS A 280 13.10 33.82 16.45
C HIS A 280 13.68 32.61 15.69
N TRP A 281 13.71 31.40 16.28
CA TRP A 281 14.07 30.19 15.53
C TRP A 281 13.01 29.81 14.49
N GLY A 282 11.83 30.40 14.60
CA GLY A 282 10.71 30.17 13.72
C GLY A 282 10.00 28.85 13.98
N CYS A 283 8.78 28.81 13.49
CA CYS A 283 7.95 27.62 13.51
C CYS A 283 8.23 26.75 12.29
N ARG A 284 8.09 25.44 12.47
CA ARG A 284 8.22 24.44 11.41
C ARG A 284 7.04 23.50 11.48
N CYS A 285 6.60 22.99 10.34
CA CYS A 285 5.62 21.91 10.33
C CYS A 285 6.31 20.56 10.26
N CYS A 286 5.74 19.59 10.96
CA CYS A 286 6.17 18.20 10.88
C CYS A 286 5.66 17.58 9.57
N ALA A 287 6.33 16.51 9.13
CA ALA A 287 5.87 15.71 8.01
C ALA A 287 4.56 14.98 8.31
N LEU A 288 3.94 14.48 7.25
CA LEU A 288 2.73 13.65 7.34
C LEU A 288 3.04 12.39 8.14
N ASP A 289 2.12 12.04 9.04
CA ASP A 289 2.10 10.76 9.77
C ASP A 289 3.37 10.44 10.59
N THR A 290 4.16 11.46 10.92
CA THR A 290 5.30 11.30 11.82
C THR A 290 4.94 11.73 13.24
N PRO A 291 5.21 10.90 14.26
CA PRO A 291 5.10 11.31 15.65
C PRO A 291 6.10 12.43 16.00
N ALA A 292 6.00 12.94 17.22
CA ALA A 292 7.09 13.71 17.80
C ALA A 292 8.33 12.82 17.91
N GLY A 293 9.51 13.38 17.69
CA GLY A 293 10.76 12.66 17.83
C GLY A 293 10.95 12.14 19.26
N ASP A 294 11.67 11.02 19.40
CA ASP A 294 11.86 10.36 20.69
C ASP A 294 12.84 11.06 21.61
N ASP A 295 13.74 11.85 21.03
CA ASP A 295 14.77 12.56 21.77
C ASP A 295 14.21 13.78 22.50
N GLU A 296 14.66 13.97 23.73
CA GLU A 296 14.39 15.19 24.48
C GLU A 296 15.12 16.39 23.85
N LYS A 297 14.36 17.46 23.63
CA LYS A 297 14.79 18.73 23.07
C LYS A 297 14.19 19.86 23.92
N PRO A 298 14.87 20.28 25.01
CA PRO A 298 14.31 21.18 26.02
C PRO A 298 13.79 22.52 25.51
N SER A 299 14.25 22.96 24.35
CA SER A 299 13.87 24.24 23.75
C SER A 299 12.74 24.12 22.73
N TRP A 300 12.25 22.92 22.42
CA TRP A 300 11.22 22.69 21.41
C TRP A 300 9.99 22.02 22.03
N ASN A 301 8.83 22.38 21.52
CA ASN A 301 7.56 21.73 21.83
C ASN A 301 6.85 21.38 20.53
N VAL A 302 6.16 20.25 20.50
CA VAL A 302 5.29 19.84 19.40
C VAL A 302 3.84 20.13 19.78
N TYR A 303 3.14 20.77 18.87
CA TYR A 303 1.73 21.10 19.00
C TYR A 303 0.95 20.50 17.84
N GLU A 304 -0.25 20.00 18.13
CA GLU A 304 -1.21 19.55 17.14
C GLU A 304 -2.28 20.64 16.96
N TYR A 305 -2.57 21.04 15.74
CA TYR A 305 -3.66 21.97 15.47
C TYR A 305 -4.98 21.25 15.21
N GLN A 306 -6.05 21.80 15.78
CA GLN A 306 -7.41 21.31 15.65
C GLN A 306 -8.17 22.12 14.61
N VAL A 307 -9.01 21.43 13.84
CA VAL A 307 -9.84 22.04 12.80
C VAL A 307 -11.30 21.65 13.00
N ALA A 308 -12.20 22.55 12.65
CA ALA A 308 -13.60 22.24 12.46
C ALA A 308 -13.78 21.68 11.06
N VAL A 309 -14.57 20.62 10.94
CA VAL A 309 -14.98 20.05 9.66
C VAL A 309 -16.49 20.18 9.60
N GLU A 310 -16.97 21.12 8.80
CA GLU A 310 -18.41 21.32 8.57
C GLU A 310 -18.75 20.80 7.18
N PRO A 311 -19.81 19.98 7.01
CA PRO A 311 -20.27 19.58 5.68
C PRO A 311 -20.59 20.82 4.85
N LEU A 312 -20.11 20.87 3.61
CA LEU A 312 -20.63 21.87 2.68
C LEU A 312 -22.10 21.57 2.46
N ALA A 313 -22.97 22.56 2.70
CA ALA A 313 -24.39 22.43 2.43
C ALA A 313 -24.54 21.95 0.98
N GLN A 314 -24.97 20.71 0.81
CA GLN A 314 -25.33 20.21 -0.51
C GLN A 314 -26.55 21.01 -0.92
N ASP A 315 -26.44 21.77 -2.01
CA ASP A 315 -27.59 22.39 -2.66
C ASP A 315 -28.61 21.28 -2.95
N ALA A 316 -29.67 21.23 -2.14
CA ALA A 316 -30.80 20.34 -2.35
C ALA A 316 -31.36 20.62 -3.75
N SER A 317 -31.03 19.76 -4.70
CA SER A 317 -31.54 19.77 -6.08
C SER A 317 -32.36 18.52 -6.33
#